data_AF-A0A8C4SWY4-F1
#
_entry.id   AF-A0A8C4SWY4-F1
#
_cell.length_a   1.000
_cell.length_b   1.000
_cell.length_c   1.000
_cell.angle_alpha   90.00
_cell.angle_beta   90.00
_cell.angle_gamma   90.00
#
_symmetry.space_group_name_H-M   'P 1'
#
loop_
_entity.id
_entity.type
_entity.pdbx_description
1 polymer ?
#
loop_
_entity_poly.entity_id
_entity_poly.type
_entity_poly.pdbx_seq_one_letter_code
_entity_poly.pdbx_strand_id
1 'polypeptide(L)'
;MFMSEVQTPRCLDEHNLRFLAQKIFDEPDINGDFDSRNVTWAQFNKEVLPGRSFTFWQWFDGVMELTKKHLKNYWTDRLIFGFIGKQYLHLLLQQSQDGTFLLRFSDSEIGGITIPNKHDRNRQILNIQPFTKKDLEIRSLGDRIHDIEFIHFVYPNRRKDEAFNKYYTGENVLSLSGTEVMHCRVTPSCFSKRGYCPCGACTYLLIFTCFSLDTPASSHILRMFVLD
;
A
#
# COMPACT_ATOMS: atom_id res chain seq x y z
N MET A 1 -8.55 -23.15 7.27
CA MET A 1 -8.92 -22.47 6.01
C MET A 1 -7.85 -21.46 5.59
N PHE A 2 -7.65 -20.34 6.30
CA PHE A 2 -6.69 -19.28 5.92
C PHE A 2 -5.25 -19.78 5.66
N MET A 3 -4.65 -20.54 6.58
CA MET A 3 -3.29 -21.07 6.43
C MET A 3 -3.10 -21.93 5.18
N SER A 4 -4.12 -22.74 4.85
CA SER A 4 -4.11 -23.61 3.67
C SER A 4 -4.21 -22.79 2.39
N GLU A 5 -5.09 -21.79 2.37
CA GLU A 5 -5.32 -20.96 1.19
C GLU A 5 -4.11 -20.06 0.87
N VAL A 6 -3.55 -19.41 1.90
CA VAL A 6 -2.39 -18.52 1.81
C VAL A 6 -1.07 -19.29 1.77
N GLN A 7 -1.10 -20.58 2.11
CA GLN A 7 0.06 -21.47 2.20
C GLN A 7 1.15 -20.95 3.16
N THR A 8 0.73 -20.44 4.32
CA THR A 8 1.59 -19.86 5.36
C THR A 8 1.48 -20.65 6.66
N PRO A 9 2.57 -20.82 7.43
CA PRO A 9 2.51 -21.44 8.74
C PRO A 9 1.87 -20.53 9.81
N ARG A 10 1.70 -19.22 9.53
CA ARG A 10 1.12 -18.26 10.48
C ARG A 10 -0.41 -18.33 10.46
N CYS A 11 -0.99 -18.80 11.56
CA CYS A 11 -2.43 -18.80 11.79
C CYS A 11 -3.00 -17.39 12.07
N LEU A 12 -4.32 -17.31 12.07
CA LEU A 12 -5.04 -16.18 12.66
C LEU A 12 -4.99 -16.35 14.18
N ASP A 13 -4.33 -15.42 14.87
CA ASP A 13 -4.38 -15.35 16.33
C ASP A 13 -5.74 -14.84 16.86
N GLU A 14 -5.91 -14.85 18.18
CA GLU A 14 -7.11 -14.43 18.88
C GLU A 14 -7.56 -13.01 18.55
N HIS A 15 -6.62 -12.07 18.37
CA HIS A 15 -6.95 -10.69 18.01
C HIS A 15 -7.59 -10.63 16.61
N ASN A 16 -7.04 -11.40 15.67
CA ASN A 16 -7.60 -11.49 14.32
C ASN A 16 -9.00 -12.11 14.34
N LEU A 17 -9.19 -13.20 15.08
CA LEU A 17 -10.49 -13.88 15.20
C LEU A 17 -11.53 -12.96 15.82
N ARG A 18 -11.16 -12.21 16.86
CA ARG A 18 -12.05 -11.24 17.51
C ARG A 18 -12.48 -10.13 16.56
N PHE A 19 -11.54 -9.59 15.78
CA PHE A 19 -11.88 -8.61 14.75
C PHE A 19 -12.85 -9.18 13.70
N LEU A 20 -12.64 -10.42 13.25
CA LEU A 20 -13.53 -11.06 12.29
C LEU A 20 -14.94 -11.25 12.85
N ALA A 21 -15.05 -11.62 14.14
CA ALA A 21 -16.33 -11.71 14.83
C ALA A 21 -17.04 -10.35 14.92
N GLN A 22 -16.34 -9.30 15.36
CA GLN A 22 -16.87 -7.93 15.36
C GLN A 22 -17.38 -7.51 13.98
N LYS A 23 -16.61 -7.85 12.93
CA LYS A 23 -16.95 -7.49 11.55
C LYS A 23 -18.18 -8.22 11.03
N ILE A 24 -18.33 -9.52 11.30
CA ILE A 24 -19.46 -10.31 10.79
C ILE A 24 -20.75 -10.05 11.57
N PHE A 25 -20.66 -9.70 12.86
CA PHE A 25 -21.82 -9.34 13.68
C PHE A 25 -22.17 -7.85 13.63
N ASP A 26 -21.33 -7.02 12.99
CA ASP A 26 -21.42 -5.55 13.01
C ASP A 26 -21.45 -4.95 14.42
N GLU A 27 -20.65 -5.52 15.33
CA GLU A 27 -20.58 -5.10 16.72
C GLU A 27 -19.20 -4.51 17.03
N PRO A 28 -19.12 -3.24 17.48
CA PRO A 28 -17.85 -2.59 17.80
C PRO A 28 -17.28 -3.00 19.17
N ASP A 29 -17.99 -3.83 19.94
CA ASP A 29 -17.59 -4.16 21.31
C ASP A 29 -16.25 -4.91 21.35
N ILE A 30 -15.24 -4.26 21.91
CA ILE A 30 -13.90 -4.81 22.11
C ILE A 30 -13.92 -5.93 23.15
N ASN A 31 -14.89 -5.95 24.07
CA ASN A 31 -15.01 -6.94 25.14
C ASN A 31 -16.12 -7.97 24.90
N GLY A 32 -16.75 -7.95 23.72
CA GLY A 32 -17.84 -8.87 23.39
C GLY A 32 -17.42 -10.33 23.53
N ASP A 33 -18.33 -11.14 24.10
CA ASP A 33 -18.26 -12.59 24.07
C ASP A 33 -18.93 -13.09 22.78
N PHE A 34 -18.10 -13.65 21.89
CA PHE A 34 -18.52 -14.18 20.60
C PHE A 34 -18.47 -15.71 20.55
N ASP A 35 -17.96 -16.38 21.60
CA ASP A 35 -17.63 -17.80 21.58
C ASP A 35 -18.89 -18.69 21.50
N SER A 36 -20.01 -18.20 22.02
CA SER A 36 -21.31 -18.89 22.01
C SER A 36 -22.20 -18.51 20.82
N ARG A 37 -21.75 -17.62 19.93
CA ARG A 37 -22.57 -17.09 18.85
C ARG A 37 -22.43 -17.88 17.57
N ASN A 38 -23.56 -18.15 16.94
CA ASN A 38 -23.61 -18.84 15.64
C ASN A 38 -23.68 -17.82 14.50
N VAL A 39 -22.87 -18.06 13.46
CA VAL A 39 -22.92 -17.33 12.20
C VAL A 39 -23.88 -18.05 11.25
N THR A 40 -24.89 -17.36 10.75
CA THR A 40 -25.76 -17.90 9.71
C THR A 40 -25.09 -17.84 8.33
N TRP A 41 -25.51 -18.72 7.41
CA TRP A 41 -25.03 -18.64 6.01
C TRP A 41 -25.36 -17.30 5.35
N ALA A 42 -26.49 -16.70 5.72
CA ALA A 42 -26.88 -15.40 5.19
C ALA A 42 -25.88 -14.31 5.61
N GLN A 43 -25.56 -14.20 6.89
CA GLN A 43 -24.53 -13.27 7.40
C GLN A 43 -23.16 -13.52 6.77
N PHE A 44 -22.80 -14.78 6.55
CA PHE A 44 -21.50 -15.14 5.99
C PHE A 44 -21.35 -14.73 4.52
N ASN A 45 -22.36 -14.98 3.66
CA ASN A 45 -22.19 -14.87 2.21
C ASN A 45 -23.44 -14.41 1.42
N LYS A 46 -24.46 -13.85 2.05
CA LYS A 46 -25.61 -13.26 1.33
C LYS A 46 -25.89 -11.82 1.73
N GLU A 47 -25.77 -11.51 3.01
CA GLU A 47 -25.99 -10.17 3.55
C GLU A 47 -24.75 -9.31 3.28
N VAL A 48 -25.00 -8.08 2.79
CA VAL A 48 -23.95 -7.10 2.59
C VAL A 48 -23.55 -6.50 3.93
N LEU A 49 -22.25 -6.23 4.10
CA LEU A 49 -21.75 -5.57 5.30
C LEU A 49 -22.32 -4.14 5.39
N PRO A 50 -22.64 -3.64 6.60
CA PRO A 50 -23.16 -2.29 6.79
C PRO A 50 -22.24 -1.21 6.18
N GLY A 51 -22.84 -0.33 5.37
CA GLY A 51 -22.12 0.71 4.64
C GLY A 51 -21.21 0.20 3.51
N ARG A 52 -21.38 -1.05 3.06
CA ARG A 52 -20.63 -1.68 1.96
C ARG A 52 -21.53 -2.22 0.86
N SER A 53 -20.92 -2.54 -0.27
CA SER A 53 -21.54 -3.19 -1.42
C SER A 53 -21.19 -4.68 -1.55
N PHE A 54 -20.59 -5.26 -0.51
CA PHE A 54 -20.06 -6.63 -0.53
C PHE A 54 -20.33 -7.37 0.79
N THR A 55 -20.37 -8.70 0.72
CA THR A 55 -20.59 -9.60 1.87
C THR A 55 -19.31 -9.80 2.69
N PHE A 56 -19.45 -10.38 3.89
CA PHE A 56 -18.30 -10.77 4.70
C PHE A 56 -17.35 -11.71 3.94
N TRP A 57 -17.90 -12.76 3.33
CA TRP A 57 -17.10 -13.73 2.57
C TRP A 57 -16.34 -13.09 1.42
N GLN A 58 -16.99 -12.24 0.61
CA GLN A 58 -16.32 -11.56 -0.51
C GLN A 58 -15.12 -10.72 -0.04
N TRP A 59 -15.27 -10.02 1.09
CA TRP A 59 -14.17 -9.27 1.68
C TRP A 59 -13.05 -10.18 2.18
N PHE A 60 -13.40 -11.25 2.91
CA PHE A 60 -12.42 -12.17 3.49
C PHE A 60 -11.66 -12.97 2.43
N ASP A 61 -12.35 -13.40 1.37
CA ASP A 61 -11.78 -14.04 0.20
C ASP A 61 -10.81 -13.10 -0.54
N GLY A 62 -11.20 -11.84 -0.73
CA GLY A 62 -10.30 -10.82 -1.28
C GLY A 62 -9.03 -10.60 -0.46
N VAL A 63 -9.13 -10.66 0.88
CA VAL A 63 -7.97 -10.61 1.79
C VAL A 63 -7.08 -11.85 1.62
N MET A 64 -7.66 -13.05 1.56
CA MET A 64 -6.90 -14.29 1.34
C MET A 64 -6.16 -14.26 0.01
N GLU A 65 -6.84 -13.86 -1.05
CA GLU A 65 -6.27 -13.80 -2.41
C GLU A 65 -5.15 -12.76 -2.52
N LEU A 66 -5.35 -11.55 -1.98
CA LEU A 66 -4.30 -10.53 -1.92
C LEU A 66 -3.09 -11.05 -1.13
N THR A 67 -3.35 -11.71 -0.01
CA THR A 67 -2.28 -12.23 0.85
C THR A 67 -1.49 -13.32 0.15
N LYS A 68 -2.18 -14.29 -0.43
CA LYS A 68 -1.59 -15.39 -1.19
C LYS A 68 -0.69 -14.90 -2.32
N LYS A 69 -1.14 -13.90 -3.08
CA LYS A 69 -0.42 -13.42 -4.27
C LYS A 69 0.71 -12.43 -3.97
N HIS A 70 0.50 -11.50 -3.03
CA HIS A 70 1.42 -10.37 -2.86
C HIS A 70 1.97 -10.23 -1.44
N LEU A 71 1.26 -10.75 -0.41
CA LEU A 71 1.58 -10.42 0.99
C LEU A 71 2.10 -11.60 1.82
N LYS A 72 2.19 -12.80 1.25
CA LYS A 72 2.49 -14.04 1.95
C LYS A 72 3.74 -13.95 2.82
N ASN A 73 4.82 -13.38 2.28
CA ASN A 73 6.08 -13.25 2.99
C ASN A 73 5.96 -12.24 4.14
N TYR A 74 5.37 -11.07 3.91
CA TYR A 74 5.14 -10.06 4.97
C TYR A 74 4.22 -10.57 6.08
N TRP A 75 3.20 -11.37 5.75
CA TRP A 75 2.35 -12.02 6.73
C TRP A 75 3.15 -13.03 7.56
N THR A 76 3.91 -13.91 6.91
CA THR A 76 4.73 -14.93 7.57
C THR A 76 5.78 -14.31 8.50
N ASP A 77 6.38 -13.20 8.07
CA ASP A 77 7.39 -12.43 8.82
C ASP A 77 6.80 -11.50 9.88
N ARG A 78 5.49 -11.59 10.15
CA ARG A 78 4.78 -10.82 11.20
C ARG A 78 4.83 -9.30 11.02
N LEU A 79 4.99 -8.81 9.78
CA LEU A 79 5.00 -7.38 9.46
C LEU A 79 3.58 -6.82 9.25
N ILE A 80 2.63 -7.71 8.95
CA ILE A 80 1.23 -7.36 8.80
C ILE A 80 0.51 -7.63 10.12
N PHE A 81 -0.06 -6.56 10.69
CA PHE A 81 -1.01 -6.65 11.79
C PHE A 81 -2.31 -7.29 11.27
N GLY A 82 -2.78 -6.83 10.10
CA GLY A 82 -3.84 -7.48 9.33
C GLY A 82 -5.23 -7.10 9.80
N PHE A 83 -5.76 -7.83 10.77
CA PHE A 83 -7.15 -7.74 11.20
C PHE A 83 -7.28 -6.87 12.44
N ILE A 84 -7.55 -5.58 12.25
CA ILE A 84 -7.70 -4.60 13.34
C ILE A 84 -8.70 -3.52 12.95
N GLY A 85 -9.64 -3.20 13.83
CA GLY A 85 -10.65 -2.15 13.60
C GLY A 85 -10.12 -0.74 13.84
N LYS A 86 -10.83 0.27 13.30
CA LYS A 86 -10.42 1.68 13.40
C LYS A 86 -10.24 2.16 14.84
N GLN A 87 -11.09 1.71 15.76
CA GLN A 87 -11.04 2.12 17.17
C GLN A 87 -9.78 1.57 17.87
N TYR A 88 -9.52 0.27 17.75
CA TYR A 88 -8.33 -0.33 18.36
C TYR A 88 -7.04 0.17 17.71
N LEU A 89 -7.02 0.31 16.38
CA LEU A 89 -5.94 0.97 15.64
C LEU A 89 -5.62 2.35 16.24
N HIS A 90 -6.67 3.12 16.52
CA HIS A 90 -6.52 4.47 17.02
C HIS A 90 -5.86 4.51 18.41
N LEU A 91 -6.25 3.60 19.29
CA LEU A 91 -5.63 3.45 20.61
C LEU A 91 -4.14 3.10 20.50
N LEU A 92 -3.78 2.12 19.66
CA LEU A 92 -2.39 1.69 19.48
C LEU A 92 -1.50 2.82 18.95
N LEU A 93 -1.94 3.49 17.88
CA LEU A 93 -1.13 4.53 17.24
C LEU A 93 -1.07 5.81 18.07
N GLN A 94 -2.12 6.19 18.81
CA GLN A 94 -2.07 7.39 19.66
C GLN A 94 -0.99 7.29 20.75
N GLN A 95 -0.81 6.09 21.31
CA GLN A 95 0.18 5.81 22.35
C GLN A 95 1.60 5.60 21.80
N SER A 96 1.75 5.41 20.48
CA SER A 96 3.03 5.20 19.82
C SER A 96 3.78 6.52 19.58
N GLN A 97 5.07 6.47 19.22
CA GLN A 97 5.81 7.67 18.80
C GLN A 97 5.44 8.12 17.37
N ASP A 98 5.79 9.34 17.00
CA ASP A 98 5.48 9.88 15.67
C ASP A 98 6.19 9.13 14.55
N GLY A 99 5.53 9.04 13.40
CA GLY A 99 5.99 8.21 12.28
C GLY A 99 5.81 6.71 12.50
N THR A 100 5.18 6.28 13.61
CA THR A 100 4.79 4.88 13.79
C THR A 100 3.63 4.53 12.88
N PHE A 101 3.74 3.41 12.18
CA PHE A 101 2.72 2.87 11.29
C PHE A 101 2.50 1.38 11.53
N LEU A 102 1.39 0.86 11.02
CA LEU A 102 1.17 -0.58 10.90
C LEU A 102 0.49 -0.90 9.59
N LEU A 103 0.47 -2.18 9.22
CA LEU A 103 -0.21 -2.68 8.03
C LEU A 103 -1.49 -3.40 8.42
N ARG A 104 -2.63 -2.99 7.84
CA ARG A 104 -3.93 -3.64 8.05
C ARG A 104 -4.71 -3.83 6.76
N PHE A 105 -5.59 -4.82 6.75
CA PHE A 105 -6.54 -4.98 5.65
C PHE A 105 -7.59 -3.87 5.67
N SER A 106 -7.93 -3.37 4.49
CA SER A 106 -8.93 -2.33 4.33
C SER A 106 -10.32 -2.86 4.67
N ASP A 107 -11.09 -2.07 5.42
CA ASP A 107 -12.51 -2.37 5.65
C ASP A 107 -13.39 -1.98 4.46
N SER A 108 -12.90 -1.07 3.61
CA SER A 108 -13.66 -0.42 2.56
C SER A 108 -13.35 -0.91 1.16
N GLU A 109 -12.24 -1.60 1.00
CA GLU A 109 -11.73 -2.06 -0.29
C GLU A 109 -11.54 -3.56 -0.20
N ILE A 110 -12.18 -4.33 -1.09
CA ILE A 110 -11.97 -5.77 -1.17
C ILE A 110 -10.54 -6.01 -1.65
N GLY A 111 -9.79 -6.85 -0.92
CA GLY A 111 -8.41 -7.14 -1.28
C GLY A 111 -7.52 -5.88 -1.28
N GLY A 112 -7.77 -4.94 -0.36
CA GLY A 112 -6.92 -3.79 -0.13
C GLY A 112 -6.10 -3.90 1.17
N ILE A 113 -4.86 -3.42 1.15
CA ILE A 113 -4.01 -3.23 2.34
C ILE A 113 -3.69 -1.75 2.52
N THR A 114 -3.87 -1.21 3.73
CA THR A 114 -3.65 0.21 4.04
C THR A 114 -2.59 0.38 5.13
N ILE A 115 -2.01 1.59 5.18
CA ILE A 115 -0.92 1.97 6.07
C ILE A 115 -1.35 3.16 6.91
N PRO A 116 -2.07 2.95 8.02
CA PRO A 116 -2.31 4.00 9.00
C PRO A 116 -1.03 4.36 9.75
N ASN A 117 -0.81 5.66 9.98
CA ASN A 117 0.36 6.15 10.71
C ASN A 117 0.01 7.31 11.65
N LYS A 118 0.77 7.43 12.75
CA LYS A 118 0.73 8.58 13.63
C LYS A 118 1.48 9.74 12.97
N HIS A 119 0.80 10.87 12.79
CA HIS A 119 1.40 12.08 12.24
C HIS A 119 1.49 13.18 13.31
N ASP A 120 2.71 13.67 13.52
CA ASP A 120 3.16 14.58 14.59
C ASP A 120 2.30 15.86 14.70
N ARG A 121 1.91 16.44 13.56
CA ARG A 121 1.39 17.82 13.54
C ARG A 121 0.08 18.06 14.31
N ASN A 122 -0.78 17.05 14.47
CA ASN A 122 -2.12 17.23 15.08
C ASN A 122 -2.56 16.08 16.00
N ARG A 123 -1.68 15.14 16.40
CA ARG A 123 -2.06 13.85 17.02
C ARG A 123 -3.11 13.07 16.20
N GLN A 124 -3.16 13.32 14.90
CA GLN A 124 -4.11 12.70 13.99
C GLN A 124 -3.49 11.44 13.36
N ILE A 125 -4.33 10.45 13.15
CA ILE A 125 -3.97 9.24 12.41
C ILE A 125 -4.27 9.49 10.95
N LEU A 126 -3.21 9.53 10.16
CA LEU A 126 -3.33 9.57 8.71
C LEU A 126 -3.53 8.14 8.21
N ASN A 127 -4.48 7.95 7.27
CA ASN A 127 -4.69 6.67 6.60
C ASN A 127 -4.28 6.82 5.15
N ILE A 128 -3.21 6.13 4.74
CA ILE A 128 -2.83 6.06 3.34
C ILE A 128 -3.88 5.24 2.57
N GLN A 129 -4.19 5.66 1.34
CA GLN A 129 -5.15 4.95 0.48
C GLN A 129 -4.77 3.45 0.38
N PRO A 130 -5.74 2.52 0.47
CA PRO A 130 -5.44 1.11 0.34
C PRO A 130 -4.79 0.77 -1.01
N PHE A 131 -3.76 -0.07 -0.96
CA PHE A 131 -3.16 -0.69 -2.14
C PHE A 131 -3.91 -1.97 -2.47
N THR A 132 -4.39 -2.07 -3.70
CA THR A 132 -5.09 -3.23 -4.25
C THR A 132 -4.11 -4.18 -4.94
N LYS A 133 -4.61 -5.34 -5.38
CA LYS A 133 -3.87 -6.27 -6.24
C LYS A 133 -3.20 -5.55 -7.43
N LYS A 134 -3.94 -4.69 -8.13
CA LYS A 134 -3.43 -3.97 -9.31
C LYS A 134 -2.26 -3.05 -8.95
N ASP A 135 -2.34 -2.39 -7.79
CA ASP A 135 -1.26 -1.52 -7.31
C ASP A 135 0.00 -2.31 -6.98
N LEU A 136 -0.16 -3.49 -6.37
CA LEU A 136 0.94 -4.37 -5.96
C LEU A 136 1.54 -5.16 -7.12
N GLU A 137 0.83 -5.31 -8.23
CA GLU A 137 1.36 -5.81 -9.50
C GLU A 137 2.27 -4.79 -10.19
N ILE A 138 1.99 -3.49 -10.03
CA ILE A 138 2.81 -2.41 -10.61
C ILE A 138 4.08 -2.18 -9.77
N ARG A 139 3.95 -2.14 -8.44
CA ARG A 139 5.06 -1.89 -7.52
C ARG A 139 4.81 -2.60 -6.21
N SER A 140 5.84 -3.29 -5.70
CA SER A 140 5.71 -4.13 -4.51
C SER A 140 5.35 -3.32 -3.26
N LEU A 141 4.78 -3.99 -2.26
CA LEU A 141 4.47 -3.33 -0.98
C LEU A 141 5.74 -2.81 -0.28
N GLY A 142 6.85 -3.56 -0.35
CA GLY A 142 8.13 -3.16 0.22
C GLY A 142 8.65 -1.85 -0.35
N ASP A 143 8.66 -1.71 -1.67
CA ASP A 143 9.10 -0.48 -2.34
C ASP A 143 8.16 0.69 -2.04
N ARG A 144 6.83 0.46 -2.04
CA ARG A 144 5.86 1.49 -1.66
C ARG A 144 6.06 1.99 -0.23
N ILE A 145 6.42 1.10 0.70
CA ILE A 145 6.75 1.47 2.09
C ILE A 145 8.08 2.23 2.15
N HIS A 146 9.06 1.85 1.32
CA HIS A 146 10.33 2.54 1.22
C HIS A 146 10.14 4.00 0.82
N ASP A 147 9.33 4.23 -0.23
CA ASP A 147 9.05 5.56 -0.82
C ASP A 147 8.35 6.54 0.13
N ILE A 148 7.71 6.04 1.20
CA ILE A 148 7.01 6.90 2.17
C ILE A 148 8.02 7.40 3.20
N GLU A 149 8.45 8.65 3.06
CA GLU A 149 9.50 9.25 3.89
C GLU A 149 9.07 9.50 5.34
N PHE A 150 7.81 9.86 5.57
CA PHE A 150 7.31 10.28 6.89
C PHE A 150 6.88 9.13 7.82
N ILE A 151 7.06 7.87 7.40
CA ILE A 151 6.87 6.70 8.25
C ILE A 151 8.24 6.10 8.58
N HIS A 152 8.46 5.80 9.86
CA HIS A 152 9.79 5.48 10.39
C HIS A 152 9.82 4.20 11.22
N PHE A 153 8.72 3.87 11.89
CA PHE A 153 8.65 2.75 12.82
C PHE A 153 7.45 1.87 12.52
N VAL A 154 7.70 0.58 12.34
CA VAL A 154 6.66 -0.44 12.35
C VAL A 154 6.26 -0.66 13.80
N TYR A 155 4.96 -0.56 14.09
CA TYR A 155 4.42 -0.87 15.41
C TYR A 155 4.91 -2.26 15.90
N PRO A 156 5.31 -2.42 17.17
CA PRO A 156 5.29 -1.39 18.21
C PRO A 156 6.48 -0.42 18.21
N ASN A 157 7.68 -0.85 17.81
CA ASN A 157 8.88 0.00 17.86
C ASN A 157 10.05 -0.55 17.02
N ARG A 158 9.78 -1.10 15.84
CA ARG A 158 10.84 -1.62 14.94
C ARG A 158 11.13 -0.62 13.84
N ARG A 159 12.39 -0.35 13.51
CA ARG A 159 12.71 0.61 12.44
C ARG A 159 12.21 0.09 11.09
N LYS A 160 11.70 0.99 10.25
CA LYS A 160 11.17 0.70 8.91
C LYS A 160 12.17 -0.13 8.10
N ASP A 161 13.40 0.35 7.96
CA ASP A 161 14.41 -0.32 7.12
C ASP A 161 14.88 -1.64 7.74
N GLU A 162 14.92 -1.74 9.07
CA GLU A 162 15.25 -3.00 9.75
C GLU A 162 14.17 -4.07 9.50
N ALA A 163 12.91 -3.66 9.40
CA ALA A 163 11.79 -4.54 9.15
C ALA A 163 11.64 -4.92 7.67
N PHE A 164 11.88 -3.98 6.76
CA PHE A 164 11.52 -4.12 5.35
C PHE A 164 12.70 -4.21 4.38
N ASN A 165 13.96 -4.07 4.81
CA ASN A 165 15.13 -4.09 3.91
C ASN A 165 15.12 -5.21 2.87
N LYS A 166 14.78 -6.45 3.27
CA LYS A 166 14.76 -7.62 2.40
C LYS A 166 13.67 -7.61 1.33
N TYR A 167 12.71 -6.69 1.43
CA TYR A 167 11.64 -6.51 0.45
C TYR A 167 11.81 -5.26 -0.39
N TYR A 168 12.83 -4.45 -0.11
CA TYR A 168 13.22 -3.40 -1.02
C TYR A 168 13.82 -4.08 -2.23
N THR A 169 13.22 -3.87 -3.39
CA THR A 169 13.95 -4.11 -4.62
C THR A 169 15.16 -3.21 -4.54
N GLY A 170 16.35 -3.81 -4.61
CA GLY A 170 17.57 -3.02 -4.63
C GLY A 170 17.36 -1.96 -5.70
N GLU A 171 17.46 -0.68 -5.32
CA GLU A 171 17.95 0.24 -6.30
C GLU A 171 19.24 -0.43 -6.79
N ASN A 172 19.29 -0.86 -8.03
CA ASN A 172 20.54 -0.79 -8.76
C ASN A 172 20.88 0.71 -8.86
N VAL A 173 21.10 1.39 -7.72
CA VAL A 173 22.27 2.23 -7.60
C VAL A 173 23.39 1.22 -7.72
N LEU A 174 23.78 0.98 -8.97
CA LEU A 174 25.15 0.59 -9.24
C LEU A 174 25.98 1.45 -8.30
N SER A 175 26.63 0.81 -7.34
CA SER A 175 27.81 1.39 -6.74
C SER A 175 28.83 1.45 -7.87
N LEU A 176 28.63 2.40 -8.79
CA LEU A 176 29.68 2.91 -9.63
C LEU A 176 30.59 3.65 -8.65
N SER A 177 31.57 2.92 -8.14
CA SER A 177 32.91 3.46 -8.04
C SER A 177 33.27 3.98 -9.44
N GLY A 178 32.90 5.23 -9.72
CA GLY A 178 33.00 5.84 -11.04
C GLY A 178 31.86 6.84 -11.27
N THR A 179 32.10 8.10 -10.93
CA THR A 179 31.16 9.20 -11.09
C THR A 179 30.72 9.35 -12.56
N GLU A 180 29.50 8.93 -12.91
CA GLU A 180 28.83 9.36 -14.15
C GLU A 180 27.53 10.09 -13.77
N VAL A 181 27.54 11.42 -13.90
CA VAL A 181 26.37 12.27 -13.64
C VAL A 181 25.61 12.45 -14.96
N MET A 182 24.45 11.80 -15.07
CA MET A 182 23.51 12.04 -16.19
C MET A 182 22.74 13.33 -15.95
N HIS A 183 22.94 14.32 -16.83
CA HIS A 183 22.25 15.60 -16.76
C HIS A 183 21.08 15.58 -17.74
N CYS A 184 19.84 15.54 -17.22
CA CYS A 184 18.64 15.61 -18.06
C CYS A 184 18.11 17.05 -18.09
N ARG A 185 17.96 17.61 -19.30
CA ARG A 185 17.29 18.90 -19.50
C ARG A 185 15.86 18.66 -19.98
N VAL A 186 14.91 19.29 -19.28
CA VAL A 186 13.51 19.35 -19.67
C VAL A 186 13.32 20.61 -20.50
N THR A 187 12.96 20.45 -21.77
CA THR A 187 12.57 21.59 -22.61
C THR A 187 11.08 21.49 -22.93
N PRO A 188 10.27 22.50 -22.52
CA PRO A 188 8.89 22.60 -22.98
C PRO A 188 8.93 22.91 -24.48
N SER A 189 8.38 22.03 -25.32
CA SER A 189 8.24 22.29 -26.74
C SER A 189 6.77 22.23 -27.13
N CYS A 190 6.26 23.32 -27.71
CA CYS A 190 4.88 23.43 -28.19
C CYS A 190 4.83 22.90 -29.62
N PHE A 191 4.01 21.88 -29.89
CA PHE A 191 3.93 21.24 -31.21
C PHE A 191 2.53 21.41 -31.80
N SER A 192 2.42 22.06 -32.98
CA SER A 192 1.19 22.11 -33.76
C SER A 192 1.28 21.16 -34.95
N LYS A 193 0.28 20.30 -35.17
CA LYS A 193 0.26 19.40 -36.35
C LYS A 193 -0.08 20.11 -37.67
N ARG A 194 -0.48 21.38 -37.66
CA ARG A 194 -0.59 22.23 -38.86
C ARG A 194 -0.21 23.65 -38.46
N GLY A 195 0.69 24.26 -39.23
CA GLY A 195 1.40 25.49 -38.87
C GLY A 195 0.55 26.59 -38.23
N TYR A 196 1.12 27.16 -37.16
CA TYR A 196 0.70 28.28 -36.29
C TYR A 196 -0.44 28.04 -35.27
N CYS A 197 -0.12 28.21 -33.98
CA CYS A 197 -1.08 28.42 -32.89
C CYS A 197 -0.60 29.54 -31.94
N PRO A 198 -1.34 30.64 -31.78
CA PRO A 198 -1.02 31.73 -30.85
C PRO A 198 -1.76 31.69 -29.49
N CYS A 199 -2.41 30.60 -29.06
CA CYS A 199 -3.17 30.58 -27.78
C CYS A 199 -3.35 29.21 -27.12
N GLY A 200 -3.27 29.20 -25.77
CA GLY A 200 -4.28 28.68 -24.84
C GLY A 200 -4.78 27.22 -24.85
N ALA A 201 -4.40 26.36 -25.81
CA ALA A 201 -4.89 24.97 -25.87
C ALA A 201 -3.96 24.04 -26.66
N CYS A 202 -2.67 23.98 -26.30
CA CYS A 202 -1.72 23.04 -26.92
C CYS A 202 -1.40 21.86 -25.99
N THR A 203 -1.41 20.65 -26.56
CA THR A 203 -0.82 19.47 -25.92
C THR A 203 0.67 19.70 -25.68
N TYR A 204 1.10 19.63 -24.43
CA TYR A 204 2.50 19.82 -24.07
C TYR A 204 3.31 18.54 -24.36
N LEU A 205 4.35 18.65 -25.19
CA LEU A 205 5.35 17.60 -25.34
C LEU A 205 6.55 17.95 -24.45
N LEU A 206 6.71 17.18 -23.36
CA LEU A 206 7.91 17.23 -22.55
C LEU A 206 8.97 16.37 -23.24
N ILE A 207 9.96 17.03 -23.83
CA ILE A 207 11.12 16.34 -24.40
C ILE A 207 12.19 16.28 -23.33
N PHE A 208 12.56 15.07 -22.94
CA PHE A 208 13.72 14.84 -22.10
C PHE A 208 14.90 14.58 -23.01
N THR A 209 15.88 15.48 -22.94
CA THR A 209 17.19 15.24 -23.55
C THR A 209 18.17 14.95 -22.43
N CYS A 210 18.64 13.71 -22.39
CA CYS A 210 19.68 13.29 -21.45
C CYS A 210 20.97 13.07 -22.25
N PHE A 211 22.06 13.62 -21.75
CA PHE A 211 23.39 13.49 -22.33
C PHE A 211 24.35 13.03 -21.23
N SER A 212 25.24 12.10 -21.59
CA SER A 212 26.42 11.78 -20.78
C SER A 212 27.55 12.74 -21.16
N LEU A 213 28.26 13.28 -20.17
CA LEU A 213 29.34 14.25 -20.41
C LEU A 213 30.61 13.59 -20.99
N ASP A 214 30.75 12.27 -20.88
CA ASP A 214 32.00 11.56 -21.17
C ASP A 214 32.06 10.90 -22.57
N THR A 215 30.98 10.99 -23.36
CA THR A 215 30.99 10.59 -24.78
C THR A 215 30.18 11.57 -25.64
N PRO A 216 30.79 12.32 -26.58
CA PRO A 216 30.07 13.29 -27.41
C PRO A 216 29.07 12.68 -28.41
N ALA A 217 28.90 11.35 -28.45
CA ALA A 217 28.27 10.66 -29.57
C ALA A 217 26.94 9.93 -29.24
N SER A 218 26.49 9.91 -27.99
CA SER A 218 25.26 9.16 -27.63
C SER A 218 24.26 10.07 -26.93
N SER A 219 23.39 10.68 -27.73
CA SER A 219 22.18 11.34 -27.25
C SER A 219 21.00 10.40 -27.44
N HIS A 220 20.27 10.12 -26.37
CA HIS A 220 19.03 9.36 -26.43
C HIS A 220 17.87 10.33 -26.20
N ILE A 221 17.02 10.48 -27.22
CA ILE A 221 15.82 11.32 -27.16
C ILE A 221 14.65 10.42 -26.78
N LEU A 222 14.18 10.55 -25.55
CA LEU A 222 12.93 9.94 -25.10
C LEU A 222 11.79 10.94 -25.26
N ARG A 223 10.80 10.57 -26.08
CA ARG A 223 9.58 11.36 -26.29
C ARG A 223 8.44 10.73 -25.50
N MET A 224 7.93 11.43 -24.50
CA MET A 224 6.68 11.10 -23.83
C MET A 224 5.60 12.08 -24.27
N PHE A 225 4.47 11.55 -24.71
CA PHE A 225 3.27 12.34 -24.96
C PHE A 225 2.51 12.50 -23.64
N VAL A 226 2.30 13.75 -23.21
CA VAL A 226 1.25 14.04 -22.23
C VAL A 226 -0.05 14.09 -23.04
N LEU A 227 -0.93 13.12 -22.83
CA LEU A 227 -2.30 13.20 -23.32
C LEU A 227 -3.07 14.04 -22.31
N ASP A 228 -3.57 15.20 -22.76
CA ASP A 228 -4.58 15.97 -22.02
C ASP A 228 -5.90 15.19 -21.94
#